data_AF-A0A382ABR8-F1
#
_entry.id   AF-A0A382ABR8-F1
#
_cell.length_a   1.000
_cell.length_b   1.000
_cell.length_c   1.000
_cell.angle_alpha   90.00
_cell.angle_beta   90.00
_cell.angle_gamma   90.00
#
_symmetry.space_group_name_H-M   'P 1'
#
loop_
_entity.id
_entity.type
_entity.pdbx_description
1 polymer ?
#
loop_
_entity_poly.entity_id
_entity_poly.type
_entity_poly.pdbx_seq_one_letter_code
_entity_poly.pdbx_strand_id
1 'polypeptide(L)'
;MKTLVKKLLDQDLSRRDFGIAMLAMGFSTSAIDSVLRSVAYAAAEPPGKGFEFVGTGGDVLAECLKAAGVEYVFNTNSTGQGTFYDALASRPELNLIVALQEGQATSMAEGYELASGKTTAL
;
A
#
# COMPACT_ATOMS: atom_id res chain seq x y z
N MET A 1 -9.77 4.40 29.24
CA MET A 1 -9.55 3.16 28.48
C MET A 1 -10.27 3.15 27.12
N LYS A 2 -11.62 3.16 27.04
CA LYS A 2 -12.37 3.11 25.76
C LYS A 2 -11.92 4.17 24.73
N THR A 3 -11.73 5.42 25.17
CA THR A 3 -11.27 6.52 24.29
C THR A 3 -9.86 6.28 23.73
N LEU A 4 -8.98 5.68 24.51
CA LEU A 4 -7.60 5.37 24.12
C LEU A 4 -7.56 4.25 23.08
N VAL A 5 -8.38 3.23 23.27
CA VAL A 5 -8.55 2.13 22.30
C VAL A 5 -9.18 2.64 21.01
N LYS A 6 -10.20 3.49 21.11
CA LYS A 6 -10.81 4.12 19.92
C LYS A 6 -9.78 4.91 19.12
N LYS A 7 -8.97 5.77 19.76
CA LYS A 7 -7.91 6.52 19.09
C LYS A 7 -6.84 5.61 18.43
N LEU A 8 -6.53 4.47 19.03
CA LEU A 8 -5.63 3.48 18.42
C LEU A 8 -6.26 2.82 17.17
N LEU A 9 -7.57 2.53 17.21
CA LEU A 9 -8.31 1.93 16.09
C LEU A 9 -8.56 2.92 14.96
N ASP A 10 -8.80 4.19 15.28
CA ASP A 10 -9.02 5.28 14.32
C ASP A 10 -7.69 5.79 13.70
N GLN A 11 -6.55 5.18 14.04
CA GLN A 11 -5.19 5.58 13.63
C GLN A 11 -4.74 6.97 14.12
N ASP A 12 -5.49 7.61 15.02
CA ASP A 12 -5.14 8.87 15.70
C ASP A 12 -4.02 8.72 16.75
N LEU A 13 -3.65 7.49 17.11
CA LEU A 13 -2.63 7.18 18.11
C LEU A 13 -1.79 5.98 17.67
N SER A 14 -0.46 6.13 17.70
CA SER A 14 0.45 5.04 17.36
C SER A 14 0.43 3.92 18.41
N ARG A 15 0.82 2.69 18.04
CA ARG A 15 0.96 1.56 18.99
C ARG A 15 1.92 1.88 20.13
N ARG A 16 2.97 2.65 19.84
CA ARG A 16 3.97 3.11 20.81
C ARG A 16 3.36 4.09 21.81
N ASP A 17 2.65 5.11 21.32
CA ASP A 17 2.06 6.13 22.18
C ASP A 17 0.91 5.58 23.02
N PHE A 18 0.15 4.62 22.46
CA PHE A 18 -0.83 3.84 23.22
C PHE A 18 -0.16 3.06 24.37
N GLY A 19 0.96 2.40 24.12
CA GLY A 19 1.74 1.70 25.14
C GLY A 19 2.21 2.63 26.26
N ILE A 20 2.74 3.81 25.92
CA ILE A 20 3.17 4.82 26.89
C ILE A 20 1.99 5.30 27.75
N ALA A 21 0.83 5.59 27.13
CA ALA A 21 -0.36 6.03 27.84
C ALA A 21 -0.91 4.95 28.78
N MET A 22 -0.85 3.68 28.38
CA MET A 22 -1.27 2.55 29.22
C MET A 22 -0.31 2.31 30.40
N LEU A 23 1.00 2.44 30.18
CA LEU A 23 2.00 2.39 31.27
C LEU A 23 1.74 3.50 32.29
N ALA A 24 1.46 4.73 31.82
CA ALA A 24 1.14 5.87 32.69
C ALA A 24 -0.13 5.67 33.53
N MET A 25 -1.08 4.84 33.05
CA MET A 25 -2.27 4.43 33.81
C MET A 25 -2.02 3.25 34.77
N GLY A 26 -0.79 2.73 34.85
CA GLY A 26 -0.39 1.65 35.78
C GLY A 26 -0.59 0.24 35.25
N PHE A 27 -0.79 0.06 33.93
CA PHE A 27 -0.87 -1.28 33.34
C PHE A 27 0.52 -1.92 33.20
N SER A 28 0.60 -3.23 33.40
CA SER A 28 1.81 -4.00 33.10
C SER A 28 2.05 -4.07 31.60
N THR A 29 3.31 -4.27 31.21
CA THR A 29 3.68 -4.55 29.81
C THR A 29 2.94 -5.75 29.23
N SER A 30 2.73 -6.81 30.02
CA SER A 30 1.95 -7.98 29.61
C SER A 30 0.48 -7.68 29.32
N ALA A 31 -0.14 -6.79 30.10
CA ALA A 31 -1.52 -6.35 29.87
C ALA A 31 -1.62 -5.48 28.62
N ILE A 32 -0.61 -4.63 28.38
CA ILE A 32 -0.52 -3.79 27.17
C ILE A 32 -0.40 -4.66 25.93
N ASP A 33 0.50 -5.66 25.95
CA ASP A 33 0.66 -6.60 24.84
C ASP A 33 -0.59 -7.44 24.60
N SER A 34 -1.27 -7.87 25.67
CA SER A 34 -2.54 -8.60 25.55
C SER A 34 -3.61 -7.75 24.86
N VAL A 35 -3.73 -6.47 25.21
CA VAL A 35 -4.65 -5.54 24.55
C VAL A 35 -4.22 -5.28 23.11
N LEU A 36 -2.94 -4.96 22.85
CA LEU A 36 -2.43 -4.71 21.49
C LEU A 36 -2.57 -5.92 20.55
N ARG A 37 -2.63 -7.14 21.09
CA ARG A 37 -2.94 -8.37 20.35
C ARG A 37 -4.44 -8.56 20.14
N SER A 38 -5.29 -8.18 21.09
CA SER A 38 -6.75 -8.30 20.95
C SER A 38 -7.33 -7.24 20.02
N VAL A 39 -6.70 -6.06 19.93
CA VAL A 39 -6.91 -5.07 18.86
C VAL A 39 -5.87 -5.17 17.75
N ALA A 40 -5.21 -6.33 17.60
CA ALA A 40 -4.46 -6.57 16.37
C ALA A 40 -5.45 -6.40 15.22
N TYR A 41 -5.14 -5.48 14.32
CA TYR A 41 -5.85 -5.32 13.07
C TYR A 41 -6.03 -6.73 12.48
N ALA A 42 -7.28 -7.21 12.45
CA ALA A 42 -7.64 -8.10 11.36
C ALA A 42 -7.24 -7.29 10.14
N ALA A 43 -6.25 -7.78 9.38
CA ALA A 43 -5.93 -7.17 8.10
C ALA A 43 -7.27 -6.96 7.43
N ALA A 44 -7.57 -5.70 7.07
CA ALA A 44 -8.83 -5.40 6.39
C ALA A 44 -8.94 -6.44 5.27
N GLU A 45 -10.07 -7.15 5.20
CA GLU A 45 -10.28 -8.09 4.11
C GLU A 45 -9.92 -7.34 2.82
N PRO A 46 -9.05 -7.90 1.97
CA PRO A 46 -8.60 -7.19 0.78
C PRO A 46 -9.84 -6.68 0.06
N PRO A 47 -9.87 -5.39 -0.33
CA PRO A 47 -11.06 -4.81 -0.91
C PRO A 47 -11.35 -5.53 -2.24
N GLY A 48 -12.33 -6.44 -2.22
CA GLY A 48 -12.75 -7.22 -3.39
C GLY A 48 -12.61 -8.72 -3.21
N LYS A 49 -13.58 -9.48 -3.75
CA LYS A 49 -13.41 -10.92 -3.92
C LYS A 49 -12.37 -11.15 -5.02
N GLY A 50 -11.31 -11.89 -4.70
CA GLY A 50 -10.40 -12.39 -5.73
C GLY A 50 -11.15 -13.19 -6.79
N PHE A 51 -10.58 -13.26 -8.00
CA PHE A 51 -11.14 -14.00 -9.12
C PHE A 51 -10.09 -14.96 -9.69
N GLU A 52 -10.54 -16.03 -10.34
CA GLU A 52 -9.63 -16.91 -11.07
C GLU A 52 -9.06 -16.16 -12.28
N PHE A 53 -7.75 -16.24 -12.44
CA PHE A 53 -7.03 -15.52 -13.49
C PHE A 53 -6.11 -16.47 -14.24
N VAL A 54 -6.12 -16.37 -15.57
CA VAL A 54 -5.19 -17.07 -16.47
C VAL A 54 -4.52 -16.02 -17.36
N GLY A 55 -3.21 -15.91 -17.28
CA GLY A 55 -2.42 -14.95 -18.03
C GLY A 55 -0.94 -15.03 -17.65
N THR A 56 -0.15 -14.06 -18.11
CA THR A 56 1.26 -13.96 -17.75
C THR A 56 1.46 -13.33 -16.37
N GLY A 57 2.67 -13.40 -15.83
CA GLY A 57 3.00 -12.66 -14.60
C GLY A 57 2.85 -11.14 -14.75
N GLY A 58 3.12 -10.60 -15.94
CA GLY A 58 2.89 -9.18 -16.25
C GLY A 58 1.42 -8.80 -16.20
N ASP A 59 0.53 -9.68 -16.67
CA ASP A 59 -0.91 -9.45 -16.60
C ASP A 59 -1.44 -9.45 -15.17
N VAL A 60 -0.99 -10.40 -14.34
CA VAL A 60 -1.36 -10.44 -12.92
C VAL A 60 -0.93 -9.15 -12.22
N LEU A 61 0.30 -8.68 -12.49
CA LEU A 61 0.79 -7.44 -11.90
C LEU A 61 -0.07 -6.23 -12.34
N ALA A 62 -0.42 -6.14 -13.63
CA ALA A 62 -1.27 -5.08 -14.14
C ALA A 62 -2.68 -5.09 -13.49
N GLU A 63 -3.31 -6.25 -13.32
CA GLU A 63 -4.61 -6.34 -12.64
C GLU A 63 -4.51 -5.95 -11.15
N CYS A 64 -3.41 -6.30 -10.47
CA CYS A 64 -3.17 -5.83 -9.10
C CYS A 64 -3.03 -4.31 -9.02
N LEU A 65 -2.31 -3.68 -9.96
CA LEU A 65 -2.16 -2.22 -10.02
C LEU A 65 -3.51 -1.53 -10.25
N LYS A 66 -4.33 -2.07 -11.15
CA LYS A 66 -5.71 -1.59 -11.39
C LYS A 66 -6.57 -1.71 -10.14
N ALA A 67 -6.52 -2.86 -9.46
CA ALA A 67 -7.25 -3.09 -8.22
C ALA A 67 -6.80 -2.14 -7.10
N ALA A 68 -5.54 -1.73 -7.10
CA ALA A 68 -5.00 -0.71 -6.20
C ALA A 68 -5.37 0.73 -6.59
N GLY A 69 -6.08 0.94 -7.71
CA GLY A 69 -6.47 2.27 -8.19
C GLY A 69 -5.31 3.08 -8.79
N VAL A 70 -4.24 2.42 -9.22
CA VAL A 70 -3.11 3.08 -9.89
C VAL A 70 -3.54 3.53 -11.28
N GLU A 71 -3.26 4.79 -11.62
CA GLU A 71 -3.52 5.39 -12.94
C GLU A 71 -2.23 5.58 -13.75
N TYR A 72 -1.10 5.80 -13.06
CA TYR A 72 0.21 6.08 -13.65
C TYR A 72 1.26 5.09 -13.14
N VAL A 73 2.07 4.57 -14.06
CA VAL A 73 3.19 3.67 -13.76
C VAL A 73 4.45 4.35 -14.31
N PHE A 74 5.33 4.77 -13.41
CA PHE A 74 6.64 5.29 -13.79
C PHE A 74 7.61 4.14 -13.89
N ASN A 75 8.49 4.11 -14.88
CA ASN A 75 9.40 2.98 -15.02
C ASN A 75 10.68 3.35 -15.75
N THR A 76 11.70 2.52 -15.63
CA THR A 76 12.86 2.53 -16.53
C THR A 76 12.88 1.26 -17.36
N ASN A 77 13.25 1.38 -18.64
CA ASN A 77 13.16 0.25 -19.55
C ASN A 77 14.17 -0.86 -19.19
N SER A 78 13.72 -2.11 -19.17
CA SER A 78 14.56 -3.28 -18.98
C SER A 78 14.07 -4.45 -19.83
N THR A 79 15.00 -5.31 -20.27
CA THR A 79 14.66 -6.49 -21.10
C THR A 79 13.86 -7.54 -20.32
N GLY A 80 13.95 -7.57 -18.99
CA GLY A 80 13.21 -8.50 -18.14
C GLY A 80 11.73 -8.15 -17.94
N GLN A 81 11.28 -6.99 -18.40
CA GLN A 81 9.91 -6.49 -18.17
C GLN A 81 8.99 -6.59 -19.39
N GLY A 82 9.38 -7.32 -20.44
CA GLY A 82 8.61 -7.42 -21.68
C GLY A 82 7.14 -7.83 -21.48
N THR A 83 6.89 -8.88 -20.69
CA THR A 83 5.51 -9.33 -20.41
C THR A 83 4.68 -8.31 -19.65
N PHE A 84 5.32 -7.46 -18.84
CA PHE A 84 4.64 -6.37 -18.14
C PHE A 84 4.30 -5.23 -19.11
N TYR A 85 5.20 -4.87 -20.02
CA TYR A 85 4.90 -3.86 -21.05
C TYR A 85 3.79 -4.32 -22.00
N ASP A 86 3.79 -5.59 -22.40
CA ASP A 86 2.71 -6.18 -23.21
C ASP A 86 1.36 -6.10 -22.46
N ALA A 87 1.38 -6.36 -21.15
CA ALA A 87 0.20 -6.25 -20.31
C ALA A 87 -0.33 -4.81 -20.19
N LEU A 88 0.56 -3.82 -20.05
CA LEU A 88 0.19 -2.40 -20.00
C LEU A 88 -0.31 -1.89 -21.37
N ALA A 89 0.28 -2.35 -22.48
CA ALA A 89 -0.12 -1.95 -23.82
C ALA A 89 -1.58 -2.32 -24.16
N SER A 90 -2.14 -3.35 -23.51
CA SER A 90 -3.55 -3.76 -23.66
C SER A 90 -4.50 -3.15 -22.63
N ARG A 91 -4.00 -2.32 -21.69
CA ARG A 91 -4.74 -1.73 -20.56
C ARG A 91 -4.52 -0.22 -20.50
N PRO A 92 -5.21 0.57 -21.35
CA PRO A 92 -5.00 2.01 -21.47
C PRO A 92 -5.32 2.79 -20.18
N GLU A 93 -6.01 2.19 -19.22
CA GLU A 93 -6.23 2.73 -17.88
C GLU A 93 -4.95 2.85 -17.04
N LEU A 94 -3.90 2.08 -17.36
CA LEU A 94 -2.58 2.17 -16.74
C LEU A 94 -1.61 2.92 -17.66
N ASN A 95 -1.32 4.18 -17.32
CA ASN A 95 -0.48 5.05 -18.13
C ASN A 95 1.00 4.83 -17.81
N LEU A 96 1.73 4.18 -18.73
CA LEU A 96 3.17 3.96 -18.59
C LEU A 96 3.97 5.21 -18.99
N ILE A 97 4.80 5.70 -18.07
CA ILE A 97 5.76 6.79 -18.29
C ILE A 97 7.18 6.23 -18.14
N VAL A 98 7.93 6.20 -19.23
CA VAL A 98 9.30 5.65 -19.25
C VAL A 98 10.31 6.78 -19.04
N ALA A 99 11.09 6.69 -17.96
CA ALA A 99 12.23 7.56 -17.68
C ALA A 99 13.54 6.98 -18.24
N LEU A 100 14.54 7.84 -18.41
CA LEU A 100 15.88 7.42 -18.84
C LEU A 100 16.72 6.82 -17.69
N GLN A 101 16.41 7.17 -16.44
CA GLN A 101 17.15 6.75 -15.26
C GLN A 101 16.21 6.51 -14.07
N GLU A 102 16.55 5.55 -13.22
CA GLU A 102 15.71 5.13 -12.08
C GLU A 102 15.46 6.30 -11.13
N GLY A 103 16.48 7.09 -10.80
CA GLY A 103 16.33 8.26 -9.93
C GLY A 103 15.34 9.30 -10.47
N GLN A 104 15.24 9.45 -11.80
CA GLN A 104 14.23 10.31 -12.41
C GLN A 104 12.84 9.70 -12.28
N ALA A 105 12.69 8.40 -12.55
CA ALA A 105 11.42 7.69 -12.39
C ALA A 105 10.90 7.79 -10.95
N THR A 106 11.77 7.57 -9.96
CA THR A 106 11.45 7.70 -8.53
C THR A 106 11.00 9.11 -8.18
N SER A 107 11.72 10.13 -8.67
CA SER A 107 11.36 11.53 -8.39
C SER A 107 10.02 11.93 -9.04
N MET A 108 9.72 11.41 -10.23
CA MET A 108 8.43 11.64 -10.90
C MET A 108 7.27 10.97 -10.14
N ALA A 109 7.48 9.73 -9.69
CA ALA A 109 6.51 8.99 -8.88
C ALA A 109 6.19 9.75 -7.58
N GLU A 110 7.21 10.11 -6.80
CA GLU A 110 7.03 10.88 -5.57
C GLU A 110 6.33 12.23 -5.83
N GLY A 111 6.75 12.95 -6.88
CA GLY A 111 6.14 14.22 -7.26
C GLY A 111 4.65 14.08 -7.60
N TYR A 112 4.26 13.00 -8.29
CA TYR A 112 2.86 12.71 -8.58
C TYR A 112 2.05 12.42 -7.31
N GLU A 113 2.56 11.60 -6.39
CA GLU A 113 1.86 11.29 -5.13
C GLU A 113 1.67 12.55 -4.28
N LEU A 114 2.71 13.38 -4.15
CA LEU A 114 2.65 14.63 -3.39
C LEU A 114 1.67 15.64 -4.00
N ALA A 115 1.61 15.73 -5.33
CA ALA A 115 0.75 16.70 -6.02
C ALA A 115 -0.72 16.25 -6.09
N SER A 116 -0.97 14.95 -6.26
CA SER A 116 -2.31 14.40 -6.49
C SER A 116 -2.96 13.80 -5.25
N GLY A 117 -2.16 13.40 -4.25
CA GLY A 117 -2.61 12.58 -3.13
C GLY A 117 -3.03 11.16 -3.53
N LYS A 118 -2.76 10.72 -4.76
CA LYS A 118 -3.09 9.39 -5.28
C LYS A 118 -1.83 8.50 -5.30
N THR A 119 -2.03 7.21 -5.06
CA THR A 119 -0.97 6.20 -5.15
C THR A 119 -0.48 6.02 -6.58
N THR A 120 0.83 5.78 -6.74
CA THR A 120 1.46 5.44 -8.01
C THR A 120 2.30 4.16 -7.91
N ALA A 121 2.77 3.66 -9.05
CA ALA A 121 3.77 2.58 -9.12
C ALA A 121 5.08 3.04 -9.78
N LEU A 122 6.18 2.44 -9.33
CA LEU A 122 7.53 2.49 -9.90
C LEU A 122 8.01 1.05 -10.17
#